data_AF-A0A9D1LL85-F1
#
_entry.id   AF-A0A9D1LL85-F1
#
_cell.length_a   1.000
_cell.length_b   1.000
_cell.length_c   1.000
_cell.angle_alpha   90.00
_cell.angle_beta   90.00
_cell.angle_gamma   90.00
#
_symmetry.space_group_name_H-M   'P 1'
#
loop_
_entity.id
_entity.type
_entity.pdbx_description
1 polymer ?
#
loop_
_entity_poly.entity_id
_entity_poly.type
_entity_poly.pdbx_seq_one_letter_code
_entity_poly.pdbx_strand_id
1 'polypeptide(L)'
;MKIDIQIPFTELARCECFVADKPTTAQAVQAQTGADLVINASIFNLRSGEILSRIVAGGAVYGVKAAPAWGIGFPDGGTPVRTWDNGIGCLHYLGPYSYAVVDGEVRDGLNDSARRGRMLVGLTEDSLVVLGFDDADPSACSTGTACKGMLGRGCVFAVNLDGGASVQFAGVYGSCTGGRKVPAFLCIYLKKSESGGNTLRAIATKRQPVYTAAGVEEKNRYIDKNDRCTLGQITQNLLIPVTYPTPSGPRDAFVRSLEGFTQG
;
A
#
# COMPACT_ATOMS: atom_id res chain seq x y z
N MET A 1 4.07 -17.82 -0.98
CA MET A 1 3.35 -16.61 -0.51
C MET A 1 3.22 -15.65 -1.67
N LYS A 2 2.11 -14.91 -1.74
CA LYS A 2 1.78 -13.98 -2.83
C LYS A 2 1.28 -12.65 -2.29
N ILE A 3 1.65 -11.56 -2.97
CA ILE A 3 1.03 -10.24 -2.88
C ILE A 3 0.54 -9.85 -4.26
N ASP A 4 -0.68 -9.33 -4.32
CA ASP A 4 -1.36 -9.00 -5.57
C ASP A 4 -2.36 -7.89 -5.27
N ILE A 5 -1.90 -6.66 -5.37
CA ILE A 5 -2.67 -5.50 -4.95
C ILE A 5 -2.60 -4.38 -6.00
N GLN A 6 -3.66 -3.61 -6.03
CA GLN A 6 -3.78 -2.38 -6.78
C GLN A 6 -4.23 -1.30 -5.80
N ILE A 7 -3.38 -0.30 -5.59
CA ILE A 7 -3.59 0.81 -4.66
C ILE A 7 -3.98 2.03 -5.49
N PRO A 8 -5.22 2.52 -5.40
CA PRO A 8 -5.61 3.77 -6.05
C PRO A 8 -4.71 4.93 -5.61
N PHE A 9 -4.33 5.82 -6.52
CA PHE A 9 -3.54 7.01 -6.18
C PHE A 9 -4.28 7.92 -5.18
N THR A 10 -5.61 7.84 -5.15
CA THR A 10 -6.44 8.53 -4.14
C THR A 10 -6.20 8.01 -2.73
N GLU A 11 -5.76 6.75 -2.56
CA GLU A 11 -5.43 6.12 -1.27
C GLU A 11 -3.93 6.16 -0.96
N LEU A 12 -3.09 6.54 -1.92
CA LEU A 12 -1.63 6.59 -1.75
C LEU A 12 -1.21 7.92 -1.09
N ALA A 13 -0.55 7.86 0.07
CA ALA A 13 0.01 9.06 0.70
C ALA A 13 1.34 9.46 0.05
N ARG A 14 2.26 8.50 -0.01
CA ARG A 14 3.58 8.66 -0.63
C ARG A 14 4.27 7.30 -0.78
N CYS A 15 5.31 7.28 -1.59
CA CYS A 15 6.22 6.16 -1.72
C CYS A 15 7.66 6.63 -1.54
N GLU A 16 8.44 5.85 -0.81
CA GLU A 16 9.84 6.16 -0.52
C GLU A 16 10.70 4.96 -0.87
N CYS A 17 11.70 5.17 -1.72
CA CYS A 17 12.79 4.20 -1.83
C CYS A 17 13.66 4.28 -0.58
N PHE A 18 13.96 3.13 0.02
CA PHE A 18 14.79 3.00 1.21
C PHE A 18 16.01 2.13 0.87
N VAL A 19 17.20 2.60 1.22
CA VAL A 19 18.46 1.83 1.09
C VAL A 19 19.01 1.59 2.49
N ALA A 20 19.20 0.32 2.83
CA ALA A 20 19.70 -0.09 4.12
C ALA A 20 21.25 -0.03 4.15
N ASP A 21 21.81 0.40 5.29
CA ASP A 21 23.27 0.40 5.50
C ASP A 21 23.90 -0.99 5.34
N LYS A 22 23.13 -2.04 5.68
CA LYS A 22 23.46 -3.44 5.45
C LYS A 22 22.22 -4.15 4.91
N PRO A 23 22.38 -5.14 4.00
CA PRO A 23 21.26 -5.93 3.55
C PRO A 23 20.42 -6.45 4.71
N THR A 24 19.11 -6.23 4.64
CA THR A 24 18.16 -6.55 5.71
C THR A 24 16.88 -7.18 5.15
N THR A 25 15.83 -7.33 5.95
CA THR A 25 14.53 -7.89 5.54
C THR A 25 13.47 -6.80 5.41
N ALA A 26 12.42 -7.07 4.63
CA ALA A 26 11.28 -6.14 4.50
C ALA A 26 10.61 -5.87 5.86
N GLN A 27 10.55 -6.85 6.75
CA GLN A 27 9.99 -6.69 8.10
C GLN A 27 10.80 -5.72 8.95
N ALA A 28 12.13 -5.81 8.89
CA ALA A 28 12.99 -4.89 9.65
C ALA A 28 12.83 -3.45 9.16
N VAL A 29 12.75 -3.26 7.83
CA VAL A 29 12.49 -1.95 7.24
C VAL A 29 11.10 -1.46 7.60
N GLN A 30 10.07 -2.31 7.52
CA GLN A 30 8.70 -1.94 7.88
C GLN A 30 8.60 -1.48 9.35
N ALA A 31 9.28 -2.18 10.26
CA ALA A 31 9.34 -1.80 11.67
C ALA A 31 10.10 -0.48 11.89
N GLN A 32 11.15 -0.22 11.10
CA GLN A 32 11.94 1.02 11.17
C GLN A 32 11.19 2.23 10.60
N THR A 33 10.47 2.05 9.49
CA THR A 33 9.92 3.15 8.71
C THR A 33 8.43 3.38 8.94
N GLY A 34 7.73 2.43 9.55
CA GLY A 34 6.29 2.48 9.78
C GLY A 34 5.45 2.43 8.50
N ALA A 35 6.03 2.00 7.38
CA ALA A 35 5.31 1.88 6.12
C ALA A 35 4.17 0.86 6.20
N ASP A 36 3.08 1.15 5.49
CA ASP A 36 1.92 0.25 5.43
C ASP A 36 2.23 -0.99 4.58
N LEU A 37 3.14 -0.85 3.61
CA LEU A 37 3.72 -1.95 2.86
C LEU A 37 5.18 -1.65 2.52
N VAL A 38 6.04 -2.65 2.68
CA VAL A 38 7.42 -2.65 2.20
C VAL A 38 7.61 -3.82 1.26
N ILE A 39 8.25 -3.60 0.11
CA ILE A 39 8.67 -4.65 -0.82
C ILE A 39 10.14 -4.51 -1.18
N ASN A 40 10.80 -5.61 -1.55
CA ASN A 40 12.17 -5.54 -2.09
C ASN A 40 12.21 -4.84 -3.45
N ALA A 41 13.33 -4.17 -3.74
CA ALA A 41 13.48 -3.34 -4.95
C ALA A 41 14.64 -3.79 -5.85
N SER A 42 15.86 -3.35 -5.56
CA SER A 42 16.98 -3.45 -6.50
C SER A 42 17.51 -4.86 -6.68
N ILE A 43 17.98 -5.15 -7.90
CA ILE A 43 19.04 -6.16 -8.06
C ILE A 43 20.34 -5.66 -7.44
N PHE A 44 21.13 -6.60 -6.92
CA PHE A 44 22.37 -6.28 -6.22
C PHE A 44 23.39 -7.39 -6.36
N ASN A 45 24.65 -7.05 -6.12
CA ASN A 45 25.73 -8.02 -6.05
C ASN A 45 25.69 -8.75 -4.70
N LEU A 46 25.47 -10.07 -4.71
CA LEU A 46 25.33 -10.87 -3.50
C LEU A 46 26.58 -10.89 -2.61
N ARG A 47 27.76 -10.63 -3.16
CA ARG A 47 29.03 -10.61 -2.40
C ARG A 47 29.30 -9.25 -1.79
N SER A 48 29.13 -8.17 -2.56
CA SER A 48 29.47 -6.81 -2.09
C SER A 48 28.30 -6.04 -1.50
N GLY A 49 27.06 -6.44 -1.75
CA GLY A 49 25.86 -5.67 -1.41
C GLY A 49 25.59 -4.49 -2.33
N GLU A 50 26.44 -4.26 -3.35
CA GLU A 50 26.31 -3.13 -4.28
C GLU A 50 24.99 -3.21 -5.05
N ILE A 51 24.20 -2.14 -5.00
CA ILE A 51 22.98 -1.96 -5.79
C ILE A 51 23.35 -1.84 -7.27
N LEU A 52 22.72 -2.65 -8.13
CA LEU A 52 23.02 -2.75 -9.56
C LEU A 52 21.94 -2.14 -10.46
N SER A 53 20.76 -1.83 -9.93
CA SER A 53 19.71 -1.07 -10.64
C SER A 53 19.71 0.39 -10.20
N ARG A 54 19.31 1.30 -11.10
CA ARG A 54 19.21 2.72 -10.77
C ARG A 54 18.14 2.95 -9.71
N ILE A 55 18.52 3.51 -8.56
CA ILE A 55 17.58 3.92 -7.49
C ILE A 55 17.95 5.31 -7.02
N VAL A 56 16.95 6.14 -6.75
CA VAL A 56 17.13 7.36 -5.96
C VAL A 56 16.39 7.19 -4.65
N ALA A 57 17.05 7.45 -3.53
CA ALA A 57 16.45 7.37 -2.20
C ALA A 57 16.86 8.60 -1.38
N GLY A 58 15.89 9.45 -1.01
CA GLY A 58 16.15 10.71 -0.32
C GLY A 58 17.05 11.66 -1.13
N GLY A 59 16.94 11.62 -2.46
CA GLY A 59 17.79 12.39 -3.39
C GLY A 59 19.18 11.79 -3.66
N ALA A 60 19.62 10.79 -2.90
CA ALA A 60 20.88 10.09 -3.17
C ALA A 60 20.71 9.05 -4.28
N VAL A 61 21.64 9.04 -5.24
CA VAL A 61 21.61 8.12 -6.40
C VAL A 61 22.45 6.88 -6.10
N TYR A 62 21.83 5.71 -6.26
CA TYR A 62 22.43 4.38 -6.14
C TYR A 62 22.38 3.64 -7.47
N GLY A 63 23.25 2.63 -7.63
CA GLY A 63 23.38 1.92 -8.90
C GLY A 63 23.90 2.82 -10.02
N VAL A 64 24.86 3.68 -9.72
CA VAL A 64 25.39 4.70 -10.66
C VAL A 64 25.97 4.11 -11.95
N LYS A 65 26.42 2.84 -11.90
CA LYS A 65 26.92 2.09 -13.06
C LYS A 65 25.81 1.53 -13.96
N ALA A 66 24.57 1.52 -13.49
CA ALA A 66 23.43 1.14 -14.32
C ALA A 66 23.23 2.18 -15.43
N ALA A 67 22.88 1.71 -16.63
CA ALA A 67 22.48 2.60 -17.70
C ALA A 67 21.23 3.41 -17.29
N PRO A 68 21.10 4.67 -17.74
CA PRO A 68 19.85 5.41 -17.66
C PRO A 68 18.69 4.57 -18.20
N ALA A 69 17.56 4.61 -17.51
CA ALA A 69 16.40 3.79 -17.84
C ALA A 69 15.10 4.55 -17.57
N TRP A 70 14.00 4.10 -18.17
CA TRP A 70 12.67 4.47 -17.70
C TRP A 70 12.44 3.79 -16.34
N GLY A 71 11.82 4.50 -15.42
CA GLY A 71 11.43 3.96 -14.12
C GLY A 71 10.25 4.73 -13.54
N ILE A 72 9.96 4.49 -12.27
CA ILE A 72 8.86 5.15 -11.56
C ILE A 72 9.47 6.18 -10.63
N GLY A 73 9.17 7.45 -10.87
CA GLY A 73 9.44 8.54 -9.96
C GLY A 73 8.30 8.69 -8.96
N PHE A 74 8.65 8.95 -7.70
CA PHE A 74 7.70 9.18 -6.62
C PHE A 74 7.88 10.62 -6.10
N PRO A 75 7.07 11.57 -6.58
CA PRO A 75 7.07 12.93 -6.07
C PRO A 75 6.67 12.99 -4.59
N ASP A 76 7.10 14.03 -3.89
CA ASP A 76 6.63 14.30 -2.53
C ASP A 76 5.20 14.86 -2.61
N GLY A 77 4.23 13.96 -2.42
CA GLY A 77 2.83 14.21 -2.73
C GLY A 77 2.52 14.14 -4.22
N GLY A 78 1.31 13.66 -4.55
CA GLY A 78 0.88 13.46 -5.93
C GLY A 78 1.08 12.03 -6.45
N THR A 79 0.80 11.85 -7.73
CA THR A 79 0.74 10.54 -8.38
C THR A 79 2.13 10.06 -8.79
N PRO A 80 2.51 8.79 -8.53
CA PRO A 80 3.73 8.19 -9.10
C PRO A 80 3.71 8.27 -10.63
N VAL A 81 4.85 8.56 -11.24
CA VAL A 81 4.93 8.80 -12.69
C VAL A 81 6.05 8.02 -13.34
N ARG A 82 5.82 7.59 -14.57
CA ARG A 82 6.90 7.10 -15.43
C ARG A 82 7.82 8.27 -15.78
N THR A 83 9.12 8.11 -15.56
CA THR A 83 10.13 9.12 -15.89
C THR A 83 11.43 8.49 -16.38
N TRP A 84 12.14 9.18 -17.27
CA TRP A 84 13.44 8.73 -17.78
C TRP A 84 14.54 9.19 -16.83
N ASP A 85 15.24 8.22 -16.21
CA ASP A 85 16.38 8.43 -15.31
C ASP A 85 16.13 9.50 -14.24
N ASN A 86 14.93 9.50 -13.66
CA ASN A 86 14.48 10.52 -12.70
C ASN A 86 14.58 11.97 -13.21
N GLY A 87 14.37 12.22 -14.52
CA GLY A 87 14.51 13.55 -15.13
C GLY A 87 13.57 14.64 -14.59
N ILE A 88 12.60 14.27 -13.76
CA ILE A 88 11.68 15.18 -13.05
C ILE A 88 12.15 15.51 -11.63
N GLY A 89 13.28 14.96 -11.18
CA GLY A 89 13.92 15.31 -9.91
C GLY A 89 13.19 14.82 -8.66
N CYS A 90 12.53 13.65 -8.70
CA CYS A 90 11.92 13.08 -7.49
C CYS A 90 12.98 12.71 -6.45
N LEU A 91 12.66 12.86 -5.16
CA LEU A 91 13.52 12.37 -4.07
C LEU A 91 13.62 10.84 -4.05
N HIS A 92 12.62 10.16 -4.62
CA HIS A 92 12.61 8.72 -4.75
C HIS A 92 12.32 8.31 -6.18
N TYR A 93 13.11 7.37 -6.68
CA TYR A 93 12.97 6.81 -8.02
C TYR A 93 13.36 5.34 -8.01
N LEU A 94 12.52 4.53 -8.64
CA LEU A 94 12.71 3.09 -8.77
C LEU A 94 12.94 2.73 -10.24
N GLY A 95 14.20 2.41 -10.56
CA GLY A 95 14.59 1.86 -11.84
C GLY A 95 14.35 0.35 -11.93
N PRO A 96 14.20 -0.18 -13.14
CA PRO A 96 13.96 -1.59 -13.39
C PRO A 96 15.20 -2.44 -13.19
N TYR A 97 15.01 -3.71 -12.81
CA TYR A 97 15.93 -4.76 -13.26
C TYR A 97 15.71 -5.02 -14.75
N SER A 98 14.45 -5.17 -15.15
CA SER A 98 14.02 -5.25 -16.54
C SER A 98 12.66 -4.59 -16.73
N TYR A 99 12.35 -4.15 -17.95
CA TYR A 99 11.02 -3.67 -18.27
C TYR A 99 10.01 -4.82 -18.30
N ALA A 100 8.82 -4.60 -17.72
CA ALA A 100 7.73 -5.55 -17.77
C ALA A 100 6.66 -5.11 -18.78
N VAL A 101 6.14 -3.89 -18.59
CA VAL A 101 5.16 -3.26 -19.49
C VAL A 101 5.63 -1.85 -19.84
N VAL A 102 5.58 -1.48 -21.10
CA VAL A 102 5.93 -0.13 -21.57
C VAL A 102 4.94 0.27 -22.65
N ASP A 103 4.27 1.40 -22.44
CA ASP A 103 3.25 1.92 -23.36
C ASP A 103 2.11 0.92 -23.60
N GLY A 104 1.68 0.22 -22.54
CA GLY A 104 0.61 -0.78 -22.61
C GLY A 104 1.01 -2.10 -23.30
N GLU A 105 2.29 -2.29 -23.62
CA GLU A 105 2.80 -3.52 -24.25
C GLU A 105 3.73 -4.29 -23.34
N VAL A 106 3.61 -5.63 -23.33
CA VAL A 106 4.58 -6.50 -22.66
C VAL A 106 5.94 -6.36 -23.35
N ARG A 107 6.98 -6.04 -22.56
CA ARG A 107 8.38 -5.98 -23.04
C ARG A 107 9.21 -7.19 -22.62
N ASP A 108 8.97 -7.73 -21.44
CA ASP A 108 9.71 -8.85 -20.84
C ASP A 108 11.23 -8.81 -21.12
N GLY A 109 11.90 -7.74 -20.68
CA GLY A 109 13.31 -7.52 -21.04
C GLY A 109 14.29 -8.56 -20.52
N LEU A 110 13.86 -9.44 -19.61
CA LEU A 110 14.70 -10.52 -19.07
C LEU A 110 14.57 -11.81 -19.88
N ASN A 111 13.40 -12.08 -20.46
CA ASN A 111 13.08 -13.31 -21.20
C ASN A 111 13.47 -14.60 -20.43
N ASP A 112 13.26 -14.60 -19.11
CA ASP A 112 13.57 -15.74 -18.25
C ASP A 112 12.35 -16.67 -18.17
N SER A 113 12.50 -17.85 -18.78
CA SER A 113 11.47 -18.89 -18.83
C SER A 113 11.36 -19.71 -17.55
N ALA A 114 12.27 -19.53 -16.57
CA ALA A 114 12.27 -20.32 -15.36
C ALA A 114 11.04 -20.03 -14.48
N ARG A 115 10.53 -21.08 -13.84
CA ARG A 115 9.50 -20.97 -12.81
C ARG A 115 10.12 -20.46 -11.51
N ARG A 116 10.00 -19.15 -11.25
CA ARG A 116 10.60 -18.49 -10.08
C ARG A 116 9.62 -17.51 -9.45
N GLY A 117 9.94 -17.13 -8.22
CA GLY A 117 9.36 -15.97 -7.57
C GLY A 117 9.71 -14.69 -8.33
N ARG A 118 8.76 -13.75 -8.36
CA ARG A 118 8.89 -12.46 -9.05
C ARG A 118 8.42 -11.35 -8.12
N MET A 119 8.91 -10.14 -8.36
CA MET A 119 8.41 -8.92 -7.72
C MET A 119 8.35 -7.83 -8.79
N LEU A 120 7.19 -7.20 -8.94
CA LEU A 120 6.92 -6.20 -9.97
C LEU A 120 6.13 -5.04 -9.37
N VAL A 121 6.40 -3.86 -9.90
CA VAL A 121 5.64 -2.63 -9.60
C VAL A 121 5.23 -1.98 -10.90
N GLY A 122 4.00 -1.52 -10.98
CA GLY A 122 3.47 -0.86 -12.18
C GLY A 122 2.49 0.24 -11.87
N LEU A 123 2.16 0.99 -12.91
CA LEU A 123 1.22 2.10 -12.92
C LEU A 123 0.10 1.76 -13.90
N THR A 124 -1.14 1.84 -13.44
CA THR A 124 -2.31 2.04 -14.31
C THR A 124 -2.47 3.56 -14.55
N GLU A 125 -3.59 3.97 -15.14
CA GLU A 125 -3.94 5.40 -15.23
C GLU A 125 -4.16 6.05 -13.85
N ASP A 126 -4.57 5.26 -12.84
CA ASP A 126 -5.08 5.77 -11.57
C ASP A 126 -4.58 5.00 -10.32
N SER A 127 -3.72 4.00 -10.48
CA SER A 127 -3.32 3.10 -9.41
C SER A 127 -1.86 2.64 -9.51
N LEU A 128 -1.26 2.38 -8.34
CA LEU A 128 0.00 1.66 -8.19
C LEU A 128 -0.31 0.16 -8.03
N VAL A 129 0.27 -0.67 -8.87
CA VAL A 129 0.11 -2.13 -8.82
C VAL A 129 1.37 -2.76 -8.25
N VAL A 130 1.22 -3.68 -7.30
CA VAL A 130 2.29 -4.50 -6.77
C VAL A 130 1.91 -5.97 -6.95
N LEU A 131 2.78 -6.70 -7.65
CA LEU A 131 2.64 -8.13 -7.86
C LEU A 131 3.91 -8.83 -7.40
N GLY A 132 3.79 -9.74 -6.45
CA GLY A 132 4.91 -10.51 -5.95
C GLY A 132 4.52 -11.92 -5.52
N PHE A 133 5.42 -12.86 -5.69
CA PHE A 133 5.27 -14.24 -5.19
C PHE A 133 6.63 -14.89 -5.04
N ASP A 134 6.81 -15.72 -4.01
CA ASP A 134 8.08 -16.43 -3.77
C ASP A 134 8.23 -17.69 -4.64
N ASP A 135 9.42 -18.31 -4.59
CA ASP A 135 9.73 -19.53 -5.37
C ASP A 135 8.86 -20.74 -4.97
N ALA A 136 8.30 -20.75 -3.76
CA ALA A 136 7.47 -21.84 -3.25
C ALA A 136 5.99 -21.67 -3.61
N ASP A 137 5.57 -20.46 -4.01
CA ASP A 137 4.19 -20.17 -4.36
C ASP A 137 3.76 -20.91 -5.64
N PRO A 138 2.55 -21.48 -5.70
CA PRO A 138 2.02 -22.05 -6.93
C PRO A 138 2.05 -21.09 -8.12
N SER A 139 1.95 -19.78 -7.85
CA SER A 139 1.97 -18.70 -8.86
C SER A 139 3.36 -18.40 -9.42
N ALA A 140 4.44 -19.00 -8.89
CA ALA A 140 5.78 -18.89 -9.44
C ALA A 140 5.76 -19.21 -10.95
N CYS A 141 6.38 -18.36 -11.75
CA CYS A 141 6.27 -18.40 -13.21
C CYS A 141 7.44 -17.69 -13.91
N SER A 142 7.44 -17.76 -15.25
CA SER A 142 8.37 -17.02 -16.10
C SER A 142 8.16 -15.51 -16.01
N THR A 143 9.18 -14.73 -16.38
CA THR A 143 9.04 -13.26 -16.42
C THR A 143 7.96 -12.83 -17.39
N GLY A 144 7.88 -13.44 -18.59
CA GLY A 144 6.83 -13.12 -19.57
C GLY A 144 5.41 -13.36 -19.05
N THR A 145 5.20 -14.40 -18.23
CA THR A 145 3.89 -14.65 -17.59
C THR A 145 3.58 -13.57 -16.56
N ALA A 146 4.55 -13.19 -15.74
CA ALA A 146 4.38 -12.11 -14.76
C ALA A 146 4.11 -10.75 -15.43
N CYS A 147 4.80 -10.45 -16.54
CA CYS A 147 4.61 -9.22 -17.32
C CYS A 147 3.19 -9.15 -17.92
N LYS A 148 2.69 -10.26 -18.50
CA LYS A 148 1.29 -10.37 -18.94
C LYS A 148 0.33 -10.17 -17.77
N GLY A 149 0.67 -10.65 -16.58
CA GLY A 149 -0.07 -10.39 -15.36
C GLY A 149 -0.20 -8.89 -15.04
N MET A 150 0.89 -8.14 -15.14
CA MET A 150 0.86 -6.68 -14.94
C MET A 150 -0.02 -5.98 -15.98
N LEU A 151 0.11 -6.35 -17.26
CA LEU A 151 -0.75 -5.82 -18.32
C LEU A 151 -2.23 -6.14 -18.08
N GLY A 152 -2.55 -7.37 -17.64
CA GLY A 152 -3.91 -7.78 -17.31
C GLY A 152 -4.54 -7.04 -16.13
N ARG A 153 -3.73 -6.33 -15.33
CA ARG A 153 -4.19 -5.41 -14.26
C ARG A 153 -4.34 -3.97 -14.76
N GLY A 154 -4.23 -3.74 -16.07
CA GLY A 154 -4.35 -2.42 -16.68
C GLY A 154 -3.08 -1.56 -16.55
N CYS A 155 -1.93 -2.15 -16.24
CA CYS A 155 -0.69 -1.37 -16.19
C CYS A 155 -0.35 -0.81 -17.57
N VAL A 156 -0.12 0.50 -17.66
CA VAL A 156 0.44 1.17 -18.84
C VAL A 156 1.97 1.21 -18.81
N PHE A 157 2.54 1.13 -17.61
CA PHE A 157 3.97 1.01 -17.38
C PHE A 157 4.24 0.11 -16.18
N ALA A 158 5.19 -0.82 -16.28
CA ALA A 158 5.59 -1.66 -15.16
C ALA A 158 7.05 -2.09 -15.27
N VAL A 159 7.69 -2.23 -14.12
CA VAL A 159 9.07 -2.68 -13.98
C VAL A 159 9.12 -3.99 -13.20
N ASN A 160 10.00 -4.89 -13.65
CA ASN A 160 10.37 -6.07 -12.89
C ASN A 160 11.53 -5.71 -11.95
N LEU A 161 11.42 -6.17 -10.71
CA LEU A 161 12.38 -5.93 -9.62
C LEU A 161 13.20 -7.21 -9.37
N ASP A 162 13.98 -7.22 -8.29
CA ASP A 162 14.72 -8.43 -7.90
C ASP A 162 13.77 -9.56 -7.47
N GLY A 163 14.02 -10.77 -7.97
CA GLY A 163 13.13 -11.92 -7.84
C GLY A 163 13.76 -13.12 -7.15
N GLY A 164 13.15 -14.30 -7.34
CA GLY A 164 13.57 -15.56 -6.73
C GLY A 164 13.64 -15.47 -5.21
N ALA A 165 14.76 -15.92 -4.62
CA ALA A 165 15.00 -15.85 -3.18
C ALA A 165 15.05 -14.41 -2.61
N SER A 166 15.07 -13.37 -3.44
CA SER A 166 15.00 -11.97 -2.99
C SER A 166 13.58 -11.48 -2.74
N VAL A 167 12.55 -12.19 -3.20
CA VAL A 167 11.15 -11.76 -3.04
C VAL A 167 10.80 -11.66 -1.57
N GLN A 168 10.48 -10.45 -1.12
CA GLN A 168 10.02 -10.19 0.25
C GLN A 168 9.06 -9.03 0.25
N PHE A 169 8.10 -9.11 1.16
CA PHE A 169 7.22 -8.00 1.49
C PHE A 169 6.79 -8.08 2.95
N ALA A 170 6.42 -6.94 3.52
CA ALA A 170 5.89 -6.87 4.88
C ALA A 170 4.95 -5.68 5.02
N GLY A 171 3.79 -5.87 5.64
CA GLY A 171 2.85 -4.80 5.89
C GLY A 171 1.43 -5.28 6.14
N VAL A 172 0.46 -4.38 5.96
CA VAL A 172 -0.97 -4.63 6.19
C VAL A 172 -1.57 -5.68 5.26
N TYR A 173 -0.90 -5.95 4.13
CA TYR A 173 -1.28 -6.96 3.14
C TYR A 173 -0.64 -8.34 3.39
N GLY A 174 0.01 -8.51 4.54
CA GLY A 174 0.71 -9.73 4.92
C GLY A 174 2.22 -9.60 4.80
N SER A 175 2.91 -10.74 4.89
CA SER A 175 4.36 -10.76 4.87
C SER A 175 4.93 -12.02 4.22
N CYS A 176 6.04 -11.86 3.53
CA CYS A 176 6.89 -12.91 3.01
C CYS A 176 8.35 -12.54 3.36
N THR A 177 9.03 -13.41 4.08
CA THR A 177 10.47 -13.28 4.33
C THR A 177 11.20 -14.01 3.22
N GLY A 178 11.96 -13.28 2.40
CA GLY A 178 12.76 -13.90 1.34
C GLY A 178 13.87 -14.79 1.90
N GLY A 179 14.47 -15.60 1.02
CA GLY A 179 15.56 -16.51 1.37
C GLY A 179 16.91 -15.82 1.62
N ARG A 180 17.02 -14.51 1.37
CA ARG A 180 18.24 -13.71 1.65
C ARG A 180 17.88 -12.33 2.17
N LYS A 181 18.86 -11.59 2.69
CA LYS A 181 18.70 -10.17 3.01
C LYS A 181 19.03 -9.33 1.78
N VAL A 182 18.35 -8.18 1.60
CA VAL A 182 18.48 -7.31 0.42
C VAL A 182 18.75 -5.86 0.82
N PRO A 183 19.44 -5.06 -0.03
CA PRO A 183 19.90 -3.72 0.34
C PRO A 183 18.88 -2.61 0.09
N ALA A 184 17.90 -2.78 -0.80
CA ALA A 184 16.97 -1.70 -1.16
C ALA A 184 15.52 -2.17 -1.23
N PHE A 185 14.62 -1.24 -0.88
CA PHE A 185 13.20 -1.47 -0.71
C PHE A 185 12.39 -0.29 -1.27
N LEU A 186 11.13 -0.58 -1.60
CA LEU A 186 10.09 0.44 -1.78
C LEU A 186 9.17 0.39 -0.57
N CYS A 187 9.11 1.50 0.17
CA CYS A 187 8.17 1.74 1.25
C CYS A 187 6.96 2.48 0.69
N ILE A 188 5.77 1.94 0.95
CA ILE A 188 4.50 2.46 0.47
C ILE A 188 3.69 2.86 1.71
N TYR A 189 3.30 4.12 1.73
CA TYR A 189 2.47 4.70 2.77
C TYR A 189 1.10 4.99 2.19
N LEU A 190 0.09 4.42 2.81
CA LEU A 190 -1.27 4.75 2.47
C LEU A 190 -1.61 6.07 3.15
N LYS A 191 -2.50 6.84 2.52
CA LYS A 191 -3.26 7.83 3.26
C LYS A 191 -3.88 7.03 4.37
N LYS A 192 -3.60 7.45 5.61
CA LYS A 192 -4.50 7.09 6.67
C LYS A 192 -5.82 7.62 6.15
N SER A 193 -6.71 6.72 5.74
CA SER A 193 -8.12 6.95 5.84
C SER A 193 -8.24 7.67 7.16
N GLU A 194 -8.85 8.84 7.18
CA GLU A 194 -9.25 9.36 8.47
C GLU A 194 -9.88 8.17 9.18
N SER A 195 -9.16 7.69 10.18
CA SER A 195 -9.73 6.81 11.18
C SER A 195 -10.52 7.71 12.13
N GLY A 196 -10.97 8.90 11.68
CA GLY A 196 -12.37 9.28 11.80
C GLY A 196 -13.18 8.46 10.80
N GLY A 197 -13.43 7.19 11.13
CA GLY A 197 -14.13 6.26 10.25
C GLY A 197 -15.43 6.87 9.78
N ASN A 198 -15.51 7.25 8.49
CA ASN A 198 -16.63 7.92 7.84
C ASN A 198 -17.64 8.49 8.84
N THR A 199 -17.19 9.46 9.65
CA THR A 199 -17.96 9.94 10.80
C THR A 199 -19.14 10.72 10.27
N LEU A 200 -20.21 10.00 10.00
CA LEU A 200 -21.46 10.52 9.50
C LEU A 200 -22.01 11.42 10.60
N ARG A 201 -21.99 12.73 10.35
CA ARG A 201 -22.61 13.70 11.24
C ARG A 201 -24.11 13.58 11.07
N ALA A 202 -24.78 13.45 12.20
CA ALA A 202 -26.21 13.32 12.25
C ALA A 202 -26.79 14.17 13.37
N ILE A 203 -28.00 14.67 13.17
CA ILE A 203 -28.78 15.34 14.19
C ILE A 203 -29.91 14.40 14.60
N ALA A 204 -30.01 14.09 15.90
CA ALA A 204 -31.13 13.34 16.42
C ALA A 204 -32.44 14.14 16.26
N THR A 205 -33.42 13.62 15.51
CA THR A 205 -34.71 14.30 15.26
C THR A 205 -35.73 14.06 16.39
N LYS A 206 -35.51 13.02 17.19
CA LYS A 206 -36.27 12.63 18.39
C LYS A 206 -35.32 11.92 19.37
N ARG A 207 -35.69 11.83 20.66
CA ARG A 207 -34.89 11.12 21.66
C ARG A 207 -34.64 9.67 21.22
N GLN A 208 -33.39 9.22 21.28
CA GLN A 208 -32.98 7.86 20.90
C GLN A 208 -32.53 7.05 22.11
N PRO A 209 -32.97 5.79 22.26
CA PRO A 209 -32.38 4.87 23.21
C PRO A 209 -30.95 4.52 22.76
N VAL A 210 -30.08 4.27 23.73
CA VAL A 210 -28.71 3.78 23.45
C VAL A 210 -28.50 2.39 24.04
N TYR A 211 -27.57 1.67 23.42
CA TYR A 211 -27.28 0.27 23.72
C TYR A 211 -25.80 0.09 24.01
N THR A 212 -25.50 -0.94 24.80
CA THR A 212 -24.14 -1.47 24.96
C THR A 212 -23.67 -2.19 23.69
N ALA A 213 -22.37 -2.51 23.60
CA ALA A 213 -21.81 -3.29 22.49
C ALA A 213 -22.42 -4.70 22.33
N ALA A 214 -23.02 -5.24 23.42
CA ALA A 214 -23.75 -6.50 23.42
C ALA A 214 -25.24 -6.35 23.02
N GLY A 215 -25.68 -5.14 22.66
CA GLY A 215 -27.06 -4.86 22.25
C GLY A 215 -28.07 -4.74 23.39
N VAL A 216 -27.62 -4.66 24.65
CA VAL A 216 -28.48 -4.43 25.82
C VAL A 216 -28.77 -2.94 25.95
N GLU A 217 -30.04 -2.56 26.06
CA GLU A 217 -30.47 -1.17 26.21
C GLU A 217 -30.05 -0.57 27.56
N GLU A 218 -29.52 0.65 27.54
CA GLU A 218 -29.10 1.37 28.72
C GLU A 218 -30.24 2.29 29.22
N LYS A 219 -31.15 1.78 30.05
CA LYS A 219 -32.42 2.41 30.46
C LYS A 219 -32.36 3.87 30.94
N ASN A 220 -31.21 4.34 31.43
CA ASN A 220 -31.02 5.71 31.96
C ASN A 220 -30.12 6.58 31.07
N ARG A 221 -29.82 6.13 29.85
CA ARG A 221 -29.02 6.85 28.86
C ARG A 221 -29.79 6.96 27.57
N TYR A 222 -29.70 8.13 26.95
CA TYR A 222 -30.34 8.42 25.68
C TYR A 222 -29.59 9.56 24.99
N ILE A 223 -29.83 9.70 23.69
CA ILE A 223 -29.44 10.86 22.89
C ILE A 223 -30.66 11.77 22.84
N ASP A 224 -30.51 13.04 23.20
CA ASP A 224 -31.61 13.99 23.19
C ASP A 224 -31.90 14.52 21.78
N LYS A 225 -33.12 15.04 21.58
CA LYS A 225 -33.48 15.68 20.33
C LYS A 225 -32.56 16.89 20.08
N ASN A 226 -32.11 17.03 18.84
CA ASN A 226 -31.17 18.03 18.32
C ASN A 226 -29.69 17.80 18.70
N ASP A 227 -29.37 16.70 19.38
CA ASP A 227 -27.98 16.36 19.62
C ASP A 227 -27.25 16.08 18.31
N ARG A 228 -26.11 16.76 18.14
CA ARG A 228 -25.19 16.56 17.02
C ARG A 228 -24.30 15.37 17.34
N CYS A 229 -24.57 14.28 16.66
CA CYS A 229 -23.94 13.00 16.87
C CYS A 229 -22.95 12.72 15.75
N THR A 230 -22.03 11.84 16.09
CA THR A 230 -21.07 11.27 15.16
C THR A 230 -21.33 9.77 15.07
N LEU A 231 -21.64 9.26 13.88
CA LEU A 231 -21.98 7.86 13.65
C LEU A 231 -20.80 7.12 13.04
N GLY A 232 -20.53 5.91 13.54
CA GLY A 232 -19.55 4.98 13.00
C GLY A 232 -20.16 3.97 12.02
N GLN A 233 -19.32 3.07 11.50
CA GLN A 233 -19.77 1.98 10.64
C GLN A 233 -20.58 0.93 11.43
N ILE A 234 -21.60 0.35 10.77
CA ILE A 234 -22.37 -0.76 11.33
C ILE A 234 -21.42 -1.91 11.71
N THR A 235 -21.52 -2.34 12.97
CA THR A 235 -20.76 -3.47 13.52
C THR A 235 -21.31 -4.82 13.03
N GLN A 236 -20.55 -5.90 13.25
CA GLN A 236 -21.00 -7.27 12.99
C GLN A 236 -22.28 -7.65 13.76
N ASN A 237 -22.58 -6.96 14.87
CA ASN A 237 -23.80 -7.15 15.67
C ASN A 237 -24.99 -6.31 15.19
N LEU A 238 -24.92 -5.71 13.99
CA LEU A 238 -25.93 -4.82 13.43
C LEU A 238 -26.24 -3.59 14.31
N LEU A 239 -25.25 -3.16 15.09
CA LEU A 239 -25.30 -1.94 15.89
C LEU A 239 -24.45 -0.85 15.24
N ILE A 240 -24.90 0.40 15.35
CA ILE A 240 -24.22 1.58 14.83
C ILE A 240 -23.54 2.30 16.01
N PRO A 241 -22.21 2.38 16.06
CA PRO A 241 -21.51 3.18 17.06
C PRO A 241 -21.92 4.64 16.93
N VAL A 242 -22.14 5.31 18.06
CA VAL A 242 -22.51 6.72 18.09
C VAL A 242 -21.80 7.43 19.24
N THR A 243 -21.22 8.59 18.92
CA THR A 243 -20.72 9.55 19.90
C THR A 243 -21.68 10.73 19.95
N TYR A 244 -22.17 11.07 21.14
CA TYR A 244 -23.17 12.13 21.35
C TYR A 244 -22.80 13.01 22.56
N PRO A 245 -23.24 14.29 22.58
CA PRO A 245 -22.89 15.21 23.66
C PRO A 245 -23.64 14.87 24.95
N THR A 246 -23.00 15.11 26.10
CA THR A 246 -23.66 15.15 27.42
C THR A 246 -23.12 16.34 28.23
N PRO A 247 -23.77 16.75 29.34
CA PRO A 247 -23.26 17.82 30.21
C PRO A 247 -21.85 17.55 30.76
N SER A 248 -21.47 16.27 30.88
CA SER A 248 -20.14 15.83 31.35
C SER A 248 -19.10 15.65 30.23
N GLY A 249 -19.44 15.97 28.98
CA GLY A 249 -18.62 15.72 27.80
C GLY A 249 -19.21 14.65 26.86
N PRO A 250 -18.63 14.45 25.67
CA PRO A 250 -19.11 13.44 24.72
C PRO A 250 -19.07 12.02 25.32
N ARG A 251 -20.04 11.18 24.94
CA ARG A 251 -20.07 9.77 25.32
C ARG A 251 -20.31 8.88 24.12
N ASP A 252 -19.73 7.69 24.19
CA ASP A 252 -19.93 6.64 23.21
C ASP A 252 -21.02 5.67 23.65
N ALA A 253 -21.82 5.23 22.68
CA ALA A 253 -22.79 4.16 22.82
C ALA A 253 -23.10 3.55 21.44
N PHE A 254 -24.18 2.77 21.36
CA PHE A 254 -24.66 2.17 20.12
C PHE A 254 -26.14 2.47 19.89
N VAL A 255 -26.57 2.55 18.64
CA VAL A 255 -27.99 2.58 18.24
C VAL A 255 -28.31 1.42 17.30
N ARG A 256 -29.58 0.99 17.27
CA ARG A 256 -30.04 -0.12 16.43
C ARG A 256 -30.47 0.30 15.03
N SER A 257 -30.80 1.57 14.83
CA SER A 257 -31.21 2.09 13.53
C SER A 257 -30.89 3.58 13.40
N LEU A 258 -30.96 4.07 12.16
CA LEU A 258 -30.90 5.50 11.85
C LEU A 258 -32.29 6.17 11.88
N GLU A 259 -33.34 5.44 12.27
CA GLU A 259 -34.71 5.93 12.30
C GLU A 259 -34.93 6.92 13.45
N GLY A 260 -34.61 8.18 13.20
CA GLY A 260 -34.55 9.21 14.23
C GLY A 260 -33.31 10.11 14.14
N PHE A 261 -32.54 9.96 13.08
CA PHE A 261 -31.43 10.82 12.73
C PHE A 261 -31.67 11.46 11.36
N THR A 262 -31.20 12.69 11.18
CA THR A 262 -31.09 13.35 9.87
C THR A 262 -29.63 13.73 9.62
N GLN A 263 -29.25 13.97 8.37
CA GLN A 263 -27.92 14.48 8.03
C GLN A 263 -27.66 15.79 8.79
N GLY A 264 -26.50 15.87 9.46
CA GLY A 264 -26.12 16.96 10.36
C GLY A 264 -24.98 17.84 9.87
#